data_AF-A3SIH5-F1
#
_entry.id   AF-A3SIH5-F1
#
_cell.length_a   1.000
_cell.length_b   1.000
_cell.length_c   1.000
_cell.angle_alpha   90.00
_cell.angle_beta   90.00
_cell.angle_gamma   90.00
#
_symmetry.space_group_name_H-M   'P 1'
#
loop_
_entity.id
_entity.type
_entity.pdbx_description
1 polymer ?
#
loop_
_entity_poly.entity_id
_entity_poly.type
_entity_poly.pdbx_seq_one_letter_code
_entity_poly.pdbx_strand_id
1 'polypeptide(L)'
;MNPSADVQALSSIRVDVSGIEPGTQLTVKWLGKPVFIRRRTPEEIEEAKAVELSQLPDQDARNANIGPAPASDNNRALAVPGEEGSEEWLVMMGVCTHLGCVPLGDAGDFGGWFCPCHGSHYDTAGRIRKGPAPENLPVPTAEFVDATTIKLG
;
A
#
# COMPACT_ATOMS: atom_id res chain seq x y z
N MET A 1 -9.90 -27.98 -3.56
CA MET A 1 -8.65 -28.18 -4.34
C MET A 1 -7.59 -27.30 -3.70
N ASN A 2 -6.41 -27.84 -3.37
CA ASN A 2 -5.32 -27.09 -2.77
C ASN A 2 -4.34 -26.60 -3.85
N PRO A 3 -3.56 -25.53 -3.60
CA PRO A 3 -2.54 -25.04 -4.55
C PRO A 3 -1.48 -26.09 -4.84
N SER A 4 -0.99 -26.13 -6.08
CA SER A 4 0.12 -26.99 -6.52
C SER A 4 1.49 -26.42 -6.11
N ALA A 5 2.53 -27.25 -6.11
CA ALA A 5 3.88 -26.89 -5.62
C ALA A 5 4.53 -25.76 -6.42
N ASP A 6 4.26 -25.67 -7.72
CA ASP A 6 4.71 -24.59 -8.60
C ASP A 6 4.08 -23.24 -8.24
N VAL A 7 2.82 -23.23 -7.77
CA VAL A 7 2.15 -22.03 -7.26
C VAL A 7 2.77 -21.57 -5.93
N GLN A 8 3.24 -22.50 -5.10
CA GLN A 8 3.88 -22.19 -3.82
C GLN A 8 5.31 -21.64 -3.97
N ALA A 9 6.01 -21.97 -5.07
CA ALA A 9 7.41 -21.59 -5.30
C ALA A 9 7.63 -20.11 -5.68
N LEU A 10 6.56 -19.36 -6.02
CA LEU A 10 6.61 -17.94 -6.42
C LEU A 10 6.61 -16.97 -5.22
N SER A 11 7.21 -17.34 -4.08
CA SER A 11 7.00 -16.67 -2.79
C SER A 11 7.47 -15.22 -2.75
N SER A 12 8.53 -14.86 -3.49
CA SER A 12 9.10 -13.52 -3.47
C SER A 12 9.59 -13.02 -4.83
N ILE A 13 9.52 -11.71 -5.08
CA ILE A 13 10.08 -11.05 -6.27
C ILE A 13 10.90 -9.82 -5.88
N ARG A 14 11.81 -9.39 -6.75
CA ARG A 14 12.55 -8.13 -6.64
C ARG A 14 12.05 -7.15 -7.68
N VAL A 15 11.86 -5.90 -7.27
CA VAL A 15 11.34 -4.82 -8.11
C VAL A 15 12.32 -3.66 -8.07
N ASP A 16 12.85 -3.30 -9.23
CA ASP A 16 13.64 -2.08 -9.40
C ASP A 16 12.71 -0.86 -9.35
N VAL A 17 13.08 0.10 -8.51
CA VAL A 17 12.35 1.34 -8.26
C VAL A 17 13.18 2.59 -8.58
N SER A 18 14.36 2.41 -9.20
CA SER A 18 15.28 3.51 -9.54
C SER A 18 14.66 4.61 -10.40
N GLY A 19 13.68 4.27 -11.24
CA GLY A 19 12.99 5.21 -12.14
C GLY A 19 11.67 5.79 -11.61
N ILE A 20 11.31 5.54 -10.35
CA ILE A 20 10.06 6.04 -9.78
C ILE A 20 10.28 7.42 -9.18
N GLU A 21 9.60 8.41 -9.76
CA GLU A 21 9.60 9.80 -9.29
C GLU A 21 8.53 10.02 -8.21
N PRO A 22 8.73 10.98 -7.28
CA PRO A 22 7.70 11.36 -6.32
C PRO A 22 6.37 11.73 -7.00
N GLY A 23 5.25 11.30 -6.41
CA GLY A 23 3.90 11.40 -6.95
C GLY A 23 3.54 10.31 -7.97
N THR A 24 4.49 9.46 -8.39
CA THR A 24 4.21 8.40 -9.36
C THR A 24 4.05 7.03 -8.70
N GLN A 25 3.32 6.15 -9.40
CA GLN A 25 3.05 4.79 -8.96
C GLN A 25 3.54 3.79 -10.01
N LEU A 26 4.26 2.76 -9.54
CA LEU A 26 4.49 1.52 -10.27
C LEU A 26 3.47 0.46 -9.82
N THR A 27 2.89 -0.26 -10.77
CA THR A 27 2.04 -1.42 -10.48
C THR A 27 2.71 -2.69 -10.99
N VAL A 28 2.99 -3.62 -10.08
CA VAL A 28 3.58 -4.93 -10.41
C VAL A 28 2.60 -6.05 -10.09
N LYS A 29 2.80 -7.22 -10.71
CA LYS A 29 2.01 -8.42 -10.42
C LYS A 29 2.79 -9.34 -9.48
N TRP A 30 2.21 -9.64 -8.32
CA TRP A 30 2.75 -10.58 -7.34
C TRP A 30 1.64 -11.50 -6.84
N LEU A 31 1.88 -12.82 -6.82
CA LEU A 31 0.88 -13.84 -6.49
C LEU A 31 -0.45 -13.69 -7.26
N GLY A 32 -0.36 -13.31 -8.54
CA GLY A 32 -1.53 -13.11 -9.40
C GLY A 32 -2.29 -11.80 -9.18
N LYS A 33 -1.91 -10.99 -8.18
CA LYS A 33 -2.58 -9.76 -7.77
C LYS A 33 -1.69 -8.53 -8.03
N PRO A 34 -2.28 -7.34 -8.22
CA PRO A 34 -1.51 -6.11 -8.30
C PRO A 34 -0.93 -5.72 -6.94
N VAL A 35 0.30 -5.21 -6.94
CA VAL A 35 0.92 -4.48 -5.84
C VAL A 35 1.25 -3.08 -6.35
N PHE A 36 0.78 -2.08 -5.61
CA PHE A 36 1.10 -0.68 -5.86
C PHE A 36 2.36 -0.33 -5.07
N ILE A 37 3.32 0.27 -5.76
CA ILE A 37 4.53 0.86 -5.20
C ILE A 37 4.46 2.33 -5.58
N ARG A 38 4.10 3.19 -4.63
CA ARG A 38 4.01 4.64 -4.82
C ARG A 38 5.14 5.31 -4.07
N ARG A 39 5.84 6.21 -4.75
CA ARG A 39 6.74 7.17 -4.13
C ARG A 39 5.95 8.45 -3.90
N ARG A 40 5.66 8.77 -2.64
CA ARG A 40 4.73 9.83 -2.26
C ARG A 40 5.42 11.19 -2.25
N THR A 41 4.67 12.25 -2.52
CA THR A 41 5.16 13.62 -2.36
C THR A 41 5.13 14.05 -0.89
N PRO A 42 5.87 15.10 -0.50
CA PRO A 42 5.78 15.67 0.85
C PRO A 42 4.35 16.06 1.23
N GLU A 43 3.58 16.62 0.29
CA GLU A 43 2.19 17.01 0.52
C GLU A 43 1.31 15.80 0.84
N GLU A 44 1.45 14.70 0.12
CA GLU A 44 0.70 13.47 0.37
C GLU A 44 1.00 12.86 1.75
N ILE A 45 2.26 12.95 2.18
CA ILE A 45 2.72 12.48 3.49
C ILE A 45 2.11 13.34 4.60
N GLU A 46 2.17 14.67 4.44
CA GLU A 46 1.58 15.60 5.42
C GLU A 46 0.06 15.44 5.50
N GLU A 47 -0.63 15.28 4.37
CA GLU A 47 -2.07 14.99 4.33
C GLU A 47 -2.40 13.68 5.06
N ALA A 48 -1.59 12.62 4.88
CA ALA A 48 -1.81 11.36 5.56
C ALA A 48 -1.57 11.46 7.07
N LYS A 49 -0.55 12.21 7.50
CA LYS A 49 -0.21 12.46 8.91
C LYS A 49 -1.27 13.30 9.63
N ALA A 50 -1.92 14.22 8.93
CA ALA A 50 -2.96 15.08 9.49
C ALA A 50 -4.28 14.36 9.79
N VAL A 51 -4.44 13.08 9.38
CA VAL A 51 -5.66 12.31 9.64
C VAL A 51 -5.67 11.74 11.06
N GLU A 52 -6.66 12.15 11.83
CA GLU A 52 -6.94 11.58 13.15
C GLU A 52 -7.42 10.13 13.06
N LEU A 53 -6.74 9.22 13.77
CA LEU A 53 -7.02 7.77 13.70
C LEU A 53 -8.47 7.41 14.06
N SER A 54 -9.08 8.17 14.97
CA SER A 54 -10.47 7.96 15.39
C SER A 54 -11.50 8.18 14.27
N GLN A 55 -11.11 8.87 13.19
CA GLN A 55 -11.95 9.13 12.02
C GLN A 55 -11.86 8.02 10.97
N LEU A 56 -10.93 7.07 11.14
CA LEU A 56 -10.75 5.97 10.21
C LEU A 56 -11.76 4.84 10.49
N PRO A 57 -12.48 4.35 9.46
CA PRO A 57 -13.27 3.11 9.56
C PRO A 57 -12.43 1.91 10.01
N ASP A 58 -11.18 1.79 9.55
CA ASP A 58 -10.23 0.77 9.96
C ASP A 58 -8.99 1.41 10.58
N GLN A 59 -8.80 1.17 11.89
CA GLN A 59 -7.73 1.77 12.68
C GLN A 59 -6.46 0.89 12.72
N ASP A 60 -6.46 -0.27 12.07
CA ASP A 60 -5.30 -1.15 11.97
C ASP A 60 -4.44 -0.80 10.74
N ALA A 61 -3.12 -0.82 10.90
CA ALA A 61 -2.17 -0.51 9.83
C ALA A 61 -2.23 -1.49 8.65
N ARG A 62 -2.72 -2.71 8.88
CA ARG A 62 -2.73 -3.82 7.93
C ARG A 62 -1.34 -4.09 7.34
N ASN A 63 -0.29 -3.93 8.17
CA ASN A 63 1.09 -4.04 7.75
C ASN A 63 1.75 -5.33 8.25
N ALA A 64 1.98 -6.25 7.31
CA ALA A 64 2.56 -7.56 7.59
C ALA A 64 4.01 -7.49 8.11
N ASN A 65 4.73 -6.38 7.91
CA ASN A 65 6.11 -6.22 8.40
C ASN A 65 6.17 -5.99 9.92
N ILE A 66 5.16 -5.36 10.51
CA ILE A 66 5.18 -4.91 11.91
C ILE A 66 4.09 -5.54 12.78
N GLY A 67 3.16 -6.30 12.19
CA GLY A 67 2.03 -6.89 12.90
C GLY A 67 0.95 -5.85 13.26
N PRO A 68 0.09 -6.15 14.26
CA PRO A 68 -0.98 -5.24 14.66
C PRO A 68 -0.42 -3.91 15.18
N ALA A 69 -0.82 -2.82 14.52
CA ALA A 69 -0.37 -1.47 14.85
C ALA A 69 -1.44 -0.45 14.42
N PRO A 70 -1.50 0.75 15.01
CA PRO A 70 -2.43 1.78 14.57
C PRO A 70 -2.17 2.22 13.12
N ALA A 71 -3.21 2.59 12.38
CA ALA A 71 -3.17 3.05 10.99
C ALA A 71 -2.58 4.48 10.80
N SER A 72 -1.58 4.83 11.60
CA SER A 72 -0.79 6.05 11.40
C SER A 72 0.02 5.96 10.11
N ASP A 73 0.35 7.10 9.53
CA ASP A 73 1.07 7.16 8.25
C ASP A 73 2.41 6.39 8.29
N ASN A 74 3.20 6.63 9.34
CA ASN A 74 4.49 6.00 9.55
C ASN A 74 4.40 4.46 9.70
N ASN A 75 3.29 3.93 10.21
CA ASN A 75 3.10 2.49 10.38
C ASN A 75 2.71 1.79 9.06
N ARG A 76 2.42 2.57 8.01
CA ARG A 76 2.04 2.06 6.69
C ARG A 76 3.10 2.28 5.63
N ALA A 77 3.96 3.27 5.79
CA ALA A 77 5.11 3.47 4.91
C ALA A 77 6.15 2.36 5.06
N LEU A 78 6.90 2.12 3.98
CA LEU A 78 8.04 1.21 3.96
C LEU A 78 9.29 1.95 4.45
N ALA A 79 9.99 1.35 5.41
CA ALA A 79 11.24 1.90 5.91
C ALA A 79 12.34 1.88 4.84
N VAL A 80 13.08 2.98 4.73
CA VAL A 80 14.20 3.14 3.79
C VAL A 80 15.53 3.03 4.55
N PRO A 81 16.47 2.15 4.15
CA PRO A 81 17.77 2.03 4.80
C PRO A 81 18.58 3.33 4.75
N GLY A 82 19.00 3.83 5.92
CA GLY A 82 19.77 5.07 6.03
C GLY A 82 18.96 6.37 5.94
N GLU A 83 17.62 6.26 5.89
CA GLU A 83 16.69 7.39 5.94
C GLU A 83 15.63 7.13 7.01
N GLU A 84 16.07 7.08 8.27
CA GLU A 84 15.18 6.78 9.40
C GLU A 84 14.04 7.79 9.49
N GLY A 85 12.81 7.27 9.51
CA GLY A 85 11.59 8.09 9.59
C GLY A 85 11.11 8.61 8.24
N SER A 86 11.75 8.26 7.12
CA SER A 86 11.18 8.53 5.80
C SER A 86 9.88 7.76 5.60
N GLU A 87 8.81 8.45 5.25
CA GLU A 87 7.53 7.85 4.84
C GLU A 87 7.29 7.96 3.33
N GLU A 88 8.34 8.18 2.53
CA GLU A 88 8.22 8.42 1.10
C GLU A 88 7.63 7.21 0.34
N TRP A 89 7.95 5.98 0.76
CA TRP A 89 7.56 4.78 0.04
C TRP A 89 6.32 4.13 0.63
N LEU A 90 5.28 3.97 -0.19
CA LEU A 90 4.09 3.20 0.15
C LEU A 90 3.99 1.97 -0.75
N VAL A 91 3.99 0.79 -0.12
CA VAL A 91 3.87 -0.50 -0.81
C VAL A 91 2.63 -1.22 -0.29
N MET A 92 1.67 -1.49 -1.16
CA MET A 92 0.41 -2.12 -0.75
C MET A 92 -0.21 -2.98 -1.84
N MET A 93 -1.00 -3.97 -1.43
CA MET A 93 -1.82 -4.75 -2.34
C MET A 93 -2.82 -3.84 -3.03
N GLY A 94 -2.80 -3.79 -4.36
CA GLY A 94 -3.73 -3.03 -5.19
C GLY A 94 -5.09 -3.71 -5.34
N VAL A 95 -5.57 -4.33 -4.27
CA VAL A 95 -6.77 -5.19 -4.26
C VAL A 95 -7.72 -4.64 -3.21
N CYS A 96 -8.82 -4.05 -3.68
CA CYS A 96 -9.85 -3.50 -2.80
C CYS A 96 -10.36 -4.56 -1.84
N THR A 97 -10.36 -4.23 -0.55
CA THR A 97 -10.75 -5.11 0.56
C THR A 97 -12.24 -5.42 0.61
N HIS A 98 -13.06 -4.74 -0.20
CA HIS A 98 -14.47 -5.12 -0.36
C HIS A 98 -14.60 -6.47 -1.08
N LEU A 99 -14.33 -6.50 -2.40
CA LEU A 99 -14.54 -7.68 -3.25
C LEU A 99 -13.43 -7.87 -4.31
N GLY A 100 -12.27 -7.26 -4.11
CA GLY A 100 -11.06 -7.59 -4.86
C GLY A 100 -10.82 -6.86 -6.19
N CYS A 101 -11.64 -5.88 -6.53
CA CYS A 101 -11.36 -5.00 -7.67
C CYS A 101 -10.07 -4.19 -7.47
N VAL A 102 -9.48 -3.70 -8.57
CA VAL A 102 -8.28 -2.85 -8.54
C VAL A 102 -8.69 -1.39 -8.37
N PRO A 103 -8.31 -0.70 -7.28
CA PRO A 103 -8.54 0.73 -7.14
C PRO A 103 -7.72 1.54 -8.15
N LEU A 104 -8.29 2.63 -8.67
CA LEU A 104 -7.62 3.59 -9.54
C LEU A 104 -6.86 4.60 -8.66
N GLY A 105 -5.59 4.88 -8.97
CA GLY A 105 -4.81 5.90 -8.27
C GLY A 105 -5.16 7.32 -8.68
N ASP A 106 -4.71 8.30 -7.88
CA ASP A 106 -4.96 9.74 -8.04
C ASP A 106 -6.46 10.05 -8.25
N ALA A 107 -7.33 9.32 -7.56
CA ALA A 107 -8.77 9.35 -7.77
C ALA A 107 -9.57 9.24 -6.48
N GLY A 108 -10.80 9.76 -6.52
CA GLY A 108 -11.72 9.79 -5.39
C GLY A 108 -11.49 10.98 -4.46
N ASP A 109 -12.35 11.06 -3.44
CA ASP A 109 -12.49 12.25 -2.58
C ASP A 109 -11.31 12.54 -1.64
N PHE A 110 -10.30 11.66 -1.53
CA PHE A 110 -9.24 11.74 -0.51
C PHE A 110 -7.81 11.68 -1.07
N GLY A 111 -7.63 12.01 -2.36
CA GLY A 111 -6.30 12.13 -2.98
C GLY A 111 -5.55 10.80 -3.20
N GLY A 112 -6.06 9.67 -2.71
CA GLY A 112 -5.45 8.35 -2.87
C GLY A 112 -6.08 7.56 -4.01
N TRP A 113 -6.90 6.57 -3.65
CA TRP A 113 -7.45 5.60 -4.61
C TRP A 113 -8.97 5.51 -4.58
N PHE A 114 -9.55 5.27 -5.74
CA PHE A 114 -10.98 5.02 -5.91
C PHE A 114 -11.25 3.65 -6.52
N CYS A 115 -12.06 2.83 -5.84
CA CYS A 115 -12.52 1.55 -6.36
C CYS A 115 -13.87 1.72 -7.08
N PRO A 116 -13.92 1.62 -8.42
CA PRO A 116 -15.11 1.93 -9.21
C PRO A 116 -16.23 0.88 -9.08
N CYS A 117 -15.94 -0.30 -8.54
CA CYS A 117 -16.92 -1.38 -8.46
C CYS A 117 -18.10 -1.03 -7.54
N HIS A 118 -17.82 -0.45 -6.37
CA HIS A 118 -18.86 -0.11 -5.38
C HIS A 118 -18.58 1.21 -4.64
N GLY A 119 -17.64 2.02 -5.14
CA GLY A 119 -17.38 3.36 -4.62
C GLY A 119 -16.60 3.41 -3.30
N SER A 120 -15.62 2.52 -3.10
CA SER A 120 -14.71 2.64 -1.96
C SER A 120 -13.62 3.66 -2.26
N HIS A 121 -13.37 4.58 -1.32
CA HIS A 121 -12.34 5.60 -1.43
C HIS A 121 -11.26 5.38 -0.37
N TYR A 122 -10.00 5.47 -0.79
CA TYR A 122 -8.82 5.34 0.05
C TYR A 122 -8.02 6.65 0.03
N ASP A 123 -7.40 7.02 1.15
CA ASP A 123 -6.53 8.21 1.22
C ASP A 123 -5.11 7.94 0.71
N THR A 124 -4.23 8.93 0.79
CA THR A 124 -2.82 8.90 0.35
C THR A 124 -1.93 7.90 1.09
N ALA A 125 -2.43 7.28 2.17
CA ALA A 125 -1.79 6.14 2.85
C ALA A 125 -2.45 4.79 2.51
N GLY A 126 -3.45 4.76 1.62
CA GLY A 126 -4.19 3.55 1.26
C GLY A 126 -5.19 3.12 2.33
N ARG A 127 -5.62 4.03 3.21
CA ARG A 127 -6.59 3.73 4.27
C ARG A 127 -8.00 3.97 3.79
N ILE A 128 -8.93 3.06 4.11
CA ILE A 128 -10.34 3.21 3.73
C ILE A 128 -10.93 4.44 4.41
N ARG A 129 -11.65 5.28 3.65
CA ARG A 129 -12.30 6.49 4.16
C ARG A 129 -13.80 6.51 3.97
N LYS A 130 -14.28 5.85 2.91
CA LYS A 130 -15.69 5.86 2.49
C LYS A 130 -15.99 4.64 1.62
N GLY A 131 -17.22 4.15 1.70
CA GLY A 131 -17.72 3.04 0.89
C GLY A 131 -17.72 1.70 1.64
N PRO A 132 -18.04 0.59 0.96
CA PRO A 132 -18.31 -0.70 1.60
C PRO A 132 -17.06 -1.54 1.90
N ALA A 133 -15.86 -1.07 1.57
CA ALA A 133 -14.64 -1.77 1.93
C ALA A 133 -14.48 -1.77 3.47
N PRO A 134 -14.23 -2.91 4.12
CA PRO A 134 -14.14 -2.97 5.57
C PRO A 134 -12.76 -2.58 6.12
N GLU A 135 -11.71 -2.64 5.29
CA GLU A 135 -10.32 -2.56 5.75
C GLU A 135 -9.45 -1.68 4.85
N ASN A 136 -8.33 -1.20 5.41
CA ASN A 136 -7.26 -0.52 4.66
C ASN A 136 -6.62 -1.47 3.64
N LEU A 137 -6.04 -0.95 2.56
CA LEU A 137 -5.33 -1.79 1.58
C LEU A 137 -4.15 -2.50 2.28
N PRO A 138 -4.05 -3.85 2.25
CA PRO A 138 -3.01 -4.55 2.98
C PRO A 138 -1.61 -4.15 2.52
N VAL A 139 -0.69 -3.92 3.46
CA VAL A 139 0.74 -3.74 3.18
C VAL A 139 1.39 -5.12 3.28
N PRO A 140 1.91 -5.68 2.17
CA PRO A 140 2.56 -6.99 2.18
C PRO A 140 3.93 -6.92 2.88
N THR A 141 4.51 -8.08 3.17
CA THR A 141 5.91 -8.14 3.59
C THR A 141 6.78 -7.61 2.45
N ALA A 142 7.52 -6.55 2.73
CA ALA A 142 8.35 -5.86 1.77
C ALA A 142 9.54 -5.21 2.48
N GLU A 143 10.68 -5.15 1.80
CA GLU A 143 11.89 -4.51 2.31
C GLU A 143 12.73 -3.98 1.15
N PHE A 144 13.44 -2.87 1.36
CA PHE A 144 14.55 -2.51 0.48
C PHE A 144 15.70 -3.48 0.70
N VAL A 145 16.21 -4.08 -0.37
CA VAL A 145 17.40 -4.95 -0.32
C VAL A 145 18.68 -4.23 -0.72
N ASP A 146 18.52 -3.07 -1.35
CA ASP A 146 19.55 -2.08 -1.68
C ASP A 146 18.85 -0.73 -1.94
N ALA A 147 19.60 0.29 -2.39
CA ALA A 147 19.10 1.65 -2.56
C ALA A 147 17.95 1.80 -3.58
N THR A 148 17.80 0.86 -4.52
CA THR A 148 16.83 1.00 -5.62
C THR A 148 16.01 -0.25 -5.86
N THR A 149 16.05 -1.23 -4.96
CA THR A 149 15.35 -2.51 -5.15
C THR A 149 14.51 -2.86 -3.93
N ILE A 150 13.22 -3.07 -4.16
CA ILE A 150 12.28 -3.58 -3.15
C ILE A 150 12.08 -5.09 -3.39
N LYS A 151 12.24 -5.90 -2.34
CA LYS A 151 11.82 -7.30 -2.33
C LYS A 151 10.41 -7.39 -1.76
N LEU A 152 9.51 -8.02 -2.50
CA LEU A 152 8.15 -8.37 -2.07
C LEU A 152 8.12 -9.85 -1.70
N GLY A 153 7.59 -10.18 -0.52
CA GLY A 153 7.55 -11.55 0.01
C GLY A 153 8.85 -12.05 0.62
#